data_AF-A0A510JBL3-F1
#
_entry.id   AF-A0A510JBL3-F1
#
_cell.length_a   1.000
_cell.length_b   1.000
_cell.length_c   1.000
_cell.angle_alpha   90.00
_cell.angle_beta   90.00
_cell.angle_gamma   90.00
#
_symmetry.space_group_name_H-M   'P 1'
#
loop_
_entity.id
_entity.type
_entity.pdbx_description
1 polymer ?
#
loop_
_entity_poly.entity_id
_entity_poly.type
_entity_poly.pdbx_seq_one_letter_code
_entity_poly.pdbx_strand_id
1 'polypeptide(L)'
;MNIILEDSIYHRSGIKDFGVDPVNERIIMTGEKLVFFKNGKIEKEISGKVKNCEIIKYIKEKNQLFVSSTFFVSTGTGKVYKCDSSKKKIVEPVFDSEKLIEFINFTTGGKIIYIENDILYSYDSNSLELNQAEISEKESRQRGNYKLFTSGENVILKYRELHSQTNIINIFDSKLEKIFEIKTENNHIYAKISDLEYIAGTATGEIEIWNILEKELYNSIKIADSRITYIEKNNGNYFIGTGNGDLIITDWEFKILKTQSVFKNEIIKICYIEDQIFILSADNKIVTLKIIDEENDSKNTPLREKFLEEYNIHSDYYDFFTLDRVIKIDNFIKEMDIKKINYTPSRENIFKVFSDSISSRKVCLIGKDPYFQEGVATGLSFEVNKSSWDDPEINTSLKNIVKLIYKTYTGKSEDISKIREEIENKKFLILPPNKLIKSWKEQGVLLVSAALTTIVGKAGEHHKFWDPFTRDLLEYISAKNPNIVYFLWGKDAEIFEKNILSGEIIKHNHPAISGNLSNEKDFMNGKSFEKTKNIINWTGFEIKPEKVVEDTENTGRLF
;
A
#
# COMPACT_ATOMS: atom_id res chain seq x y z
N MET A 1 5.54 9.22 -13.64
CA MET A 1 6.02 7.90 -13.16
C MET A 1 5.27 7.57 -11.89
N ASN A 2 4.26 6.73 -12.02
CA ASN A 2 3.46 6.28 -10.89
C ASN A 2 3.93 4.92 -10.38
N ILE A 3 3.56 4.60 -9.16
CA ILE A 3 3.96 3.35 -8.50
C ILE A 3 2.74 2.76 -7.81
N ILE A 4 2.50 1.47 -8.03
CA ILE A 4 1.54 0.68 -7.28
C ILE A 4 2.28 -0.24 -6.33
N LEU A 5 1.85 -0.26 -5.08
CA LEU A 5 2.18 -1.29 -4.13
C LEU A 5 1.53 -2.59 -4.59
N GLU A 6 2.24 -3.69 -4.87
CA GLU A 6 1.59 -4.92 -5.38
C GLU A 6 1.34 -5.94 -4.29
N ASP A 7 2.36 -6.31 -3.51
CA ASP A 7 2.25 -7.28 -2.42
C ASP A 7 3.39 -7.12 -1.41
N SER A 8 3.14 -7.52 -0.17
CA SER A 8 4.18 -7.68 0.84
C SER A 8 4.51 -9.16 1.04
N ILE A 9 5.79 -9.51 0.89
CA ILE A 9 6.28 -10.85 1.14
C ILE A 9 6.66 -10.92 2.62
N TYR A 10 5.77 -11.54 3.40
CA TYR A 10 6.03 -11.84 4.80
C TYR A 10 6.52 -13.28 4.95
N HIS A 11 7.81 -13.46 5.20
CA HIS A 11 8.37 -14.77 5.46
C HIS A 11 8.53 -15.00 6.97
N ARG A 12 7.92 -16.08 7.49
CA ARG A 12 7.87 -16.37 8.94
C ARG A 12 9.25 -16.54 9.59
N SER A 13 10.29 -16.85 8.81
CA SER A 13 11.62 -17.24 9.30
C SER A 13 12.66 -16.10 9.32
N GLY A 14 12.21 -14.84 9.26
CA GLY A 14 13.07 -13.66 9.39
C GLY A 14 14.08 -13.50 8.25
N ILE A 15 13.75 -12.68 7.26
CA ILE A 15 14.61 -12.37 6.11
C ILE A 15 15.78 -11.48 6.55
N LYS A 16 17.02 -11.90 6.33
CA LYS A 16 18.22 -11.08 6.61
C LYS A 16 18.72 -10.32 5.38
N ASP A 17 18.66 -10.96 4.21
CA ASP A 17 19.03 -10.36 2.94
C ASP A 17 18.21 -11.03 1.82
N PHE A 18 18.19 -10.41 0.64
CA PHE A 18 17.59 -10.99 -0.54
C PHE A 18 18.32 -10.60 -1.82
N GLY A 19 18.17 -11.41 -2.85
CA GLY A 19 18.67 -11.11 -4.18
C GLY A 19 17.68 -11.56 -5.24
N VAL A 20 17.79 -10.98 -6.42
CA VAL A 20 16.98 -11.36 -7.57
C VAL A 20 17.78 -12.27 -8.47
N ASP A 21 17.17 -13.38 -8.87
CA ASP A 21 17.63 -14.22 -9.96
C ASP A 21 17.45 -13.48 -11.29
N PRO A 22 18.55 -13.06 -11.93
CA PRO A 22 18.51 -12.25 -13.14
C PRO A 22 18.09 -13.04 -14.38
N VAL A 23 18.07 -14.38 -14.30
CA VAL A 23 17.73 -15.28 -15.41
C VAL A 23 16.29 -15.76 -15.32
N ASN A 24 15.80 -16.01 -14.10
CA ASN A 24 14.51 -16.66 -13.88
C ASN A 24 13.51 -15.79 -13.12
N GLU A 25 13.82 -14.53 -12.84
CA GLU A 25 12.95 -13.57 -12.13
C GLU A 25 12.45 -14.13 -10.78
N ARG A 26 13.34 -14.82 -10.06
CA ARG A 26 13.05 -15.36 -8.73
C ARG A 26 13.62 -14.46 -7.67
N ILE A 27 12.90 -14.32 -6.57
CA ILE A 27 13.43 -13.70 -5.37
C ILE A 27 14.04 -14.81 -4.54
N ILE A 28 15.32 -14.65 -4.18
CA ILE A 28 16.00 -15.53 -3.25
C ILE A 28 16.20 -14.77 -1.94
N MET A 29 15.72 -15.35 -0.86
CA MET A 29 15.82 -14.76 0.48
C MET A 29 16.74 -15.62 1.35
N THR A 30 17.57 -14.95 2.15
CA THR A 30 18.40 -15.56 3.20
C THR A 30 17.86 -15.16 4.57
N GLY A 31 18.30 -15.88 5.60
CA GLY A 31 17.81 -15.76 6.97
C GLY A 31 17.98 -17.11 7.67
N GLU A 32 16.95 -17.57 8.36
CA GLU A 32 16.96 -18.93 8.94
C GLU A 32 17.07 -20.04 7.87
N LYS A 33 16.54 -19.78 6.67
CA LYS A 33 16.57 -20.69 5.52
C LYS A 33 16.95 -19.93 4.25
N LEU A 34 17.39 -20.68 3.24
CA LEU A 34 17.50 -20.19 1.87
C LEU A 34 16.19 -20.49 1.14
N VAL A 35 15.49 -19.44 0.72
CA VAL A 35 14.13 -19.55 0.17
C VAL A 35 14.11 -19.06 -1.27
N PHE A 36 13.51 -19.85 -2.16
CA PHE A 36 13.29 -19.51 -3.57
C PHE A 36 11.82 -19.18 -3.77
N PHE A 37 11.52 -17.94 -4.17
CA PHE A 37 10.18 -17.42 -4.31
C PHE A 37 9.94 -16.90 -5.73
N LYS A 38 8.80 -17.24 -6.31
CA LYS A 38 8.37 -16.76 -7.64
C LYS A 38 6.85 -16.69 -7.68
N ASN A 39 6.29 -15.65 -8.32
CA ASN A 39 4.86 -15.51 -8.59
C ASN A 39 3.97 -15.73 -7.35
N GLY A 40 4.31 -15.08 -6.23
CA GLY A 40 3.52 -15.15 -5.00
C GLY A 40 3.70 -16.45 -4.20
N LYS A 41 4.53 -17.40 -4.65
CA LYS A 41 4.65 -18.74 -4.04
C LYS A 41 6.10 -19.10 -3.74
N ILE A 42 6.27 -19.83 -2.64
CA ILE A 42 7.54 -20.46 -2.30
C ILE A 42 7.70 -21.70 -3.19
N GLU A 43 8.73 -21.70 -4.03
CA GLU A 43 9.06 -22.84 -4.88
C GLU A 43 9.90 -23.88 -4.14
N LYS A 44 10.79 -23.45 -3.25
CA LYS A 44 11.66 -24.32 -2.45
C LYS A 44 12.23 -23.61 -1.24
N GLU A 45 12.47 -24.36 -0.18
CA GLU A 45 13.26 -23.94 0.98
C GLU A 45 14.41 -24.92 1.22
N ILE A 46 15.57 -24.41 1.61
CA ILE A 46 16.73 -25.21 2.00
C ILE A 46 17.16 -24.79 3.40
N SER A 47 17.27 -25.78 4.29
CA SER A 47 17.78 -25.64 5.65
C SER A 47 19.03 -26.51 5.85
N GLY A 48 19.67 -26.41 7.02
CA GLY A 48 20.87 -27.17 7.37
C GLY A 48 22.15 -26.39 7.14
N LYS A 49 22.92 -26.72 6.08
CA LYS A 49 24.25 -26.14 5.80
C LYS A 49 24.26 -24.60 5.69
N VAL A 50 23.13 -24.02 5.27
CA VAL A 50 22.91 -22.58 5.05
C VAL A 50 21.93 -21.98 6.06
N LYS A 51 21.82 -22.60 7.26
CA LYS A 51 21.03 -22.02 8.34
C LYS A 51 21.68 -20.70 8.78
N ASN A 52 20.86 -19.67 8.99
CA ASN A 52 21.30 -18.34 9.40
C ASN A 52 22.24 -17.67 8.38
N CYS A 53 21.93 -17.83 7.09
CA CYS A 53 22.60 -17.08 6.04
C CYS A 53 22.28 -15.59 6.17
N GLU A 54 23.30 -14.76 5.98
CA GLU A 54 23.22 -13.32 6.24
C GLU A 54 23.33 -12.50 4.96
N ILE A 55 24.15 -12.94 4.01
CA ILE A 55 24.41 -12.19 2.78
C ILE A 55 24.19 -13.10 1.58
N ILE A 56 23.64 -12.54 0.52
CA ILE A 56 23.54 -13.17 -0.80
C ILE A 56 24.07 -12.24 -1.89
N LYS A 57 24.86 -12.79 -2.82
CA LYS A 57 25.34 -12.06 -3.99
C LYS A 57 25.34 -12.93 -5.24
N TYR A 58 24.73 -12.42 -6.31
CA TYR A 58 24.82 -13.02 -7.64
C TYR A 58 26.17 -12.74 -8.29
N ILE A 59 26.69 -13.73 -9.01
CA ILE A 59 27.98 -13.67 -9.66
C ILE A 59 27.79 -13.41 -11.16
N LYS A 60 28.52 -12.42 -11.68
CA LYS A 60 28.72 -12.24 -13.11
C LYS A 60 30.03 -12.94 -13.51
N GLU A 61 29.93 -14.02 -14.26
CA GLU A 61 31.11 -14.75 -14.72
C GLU A 61 31.88 -13.93 -15.77
N LYS A 62 33.22 -14.01 -15.73
CA LYS A 62 34.16 -13.08 -16.39
C LYS A 62 34.04 -12.98 -17.92
N ASN A 63 33.21 -13.80 -18.57
CA ASN A 63 32.98 -13.82 -20.02
C ASN A 63 31.49 -13.94 -20.39
N GLN A 64 30.57 -13.69 -19.46
CA GLN A 64 29.14 -13.69 -19.75
C GLN A 64 28.60 -12.27 -19.88
N LEU A 65 27.88 -12.02 -20.98
CA LEU A 65 27.12 -10.79 -21.18
C LEU A 65 25.98 -10.66 -20.15
N PHE A 66 25.48 -11.80 -19.66
CA PHE A 66 24.41 -11.90 -18.66
C PHE A 66 24.93 -12.43 -17.33
N VAL A 67 24.20 -12.16 -16.26
CA VAL A 67 24.54 -12.65 -14.91
C VAL A 67 24.15 -14.13 -14.81
N SER A 68 25.00 -14.94 -14.17
CA SER A 68 24.81 -16.40 -14.02
C SER A 68 23.69 -16.69 -13.03
N SER A 69 23.07 -17.87 -13.13
CA SER A 69 22.20 -18.38 -12.05
C SER A 69 23.01 -18.78 -10.79
N THR A 70 24.32 -18.59 -10.82
CA THR A 70 25.22 -18.84 -9.70
C THR A 70 25.24 -17.65 -8.74
N PHE A 71 25.12 -17.94 -7.46
CA PHE A 71 25.24 -16.95 -6.39
C PHE A 71 25.99 -17.53 -5.19
N PHE A 72 26.58 -16.64 -4.39
CA PHE A 72 27.16 -16.98 -3.10
C PHE A 72 26.23 -16.59 -1.96
N VAL A 73 26.25 -17.41 -0.91
CA VAL A 73 25.68 -17.08 0.39
C VAL A 73 26.73 -17.22 1.47
N SER A 74 26.78 -16.29 2.43
CA SER A 74 27.56 -16.45 3.66
C SER A 74 26.65 -16.76 4.85
N THR A 75 27.17 -17.54 5.79
CA THR A 75 26.58 -17.70 7.13
C THR A 75 27.19 -16.70 8.10
N GLY A 76 26.52 -16.44 9.23
CA GLY A 76 27.08 -15.61 10.30
C GLY A 76 28.36 -16.17 10.96
N THR A 77 28.77 -17.39 10.60
CA THR A 77 30.04 -17.99 11.02
C THR A 77 31.16 -17.78 9.99
N GLY A 78 30.92 -17.03 8.91
CA GLY A 78 31.91 -16.76 7.87
C GLY A 78 32.08 -17.85 6.80
N LYS A 79 31.26 -18.92 6.81
CA LYS A 79 31.29 -19.94 5.75
C LYS A 79 30.59 -19.45 4.50
N VAL A 80 31.14 -19.71 3.33
CA VAL A 80 30.55 -19.33 2.04
C VAL A 80 30.23 -20.56 1.20
N TYR A 81 29.04 -20.57 0.64
CA TYR A 81 28.55 -21.62 -0.24
C TYR A 81 28.22 -21.08 -1.62
N LYS A 82 28.67 -21.80 -2.65
CA LYS A 82 28.21 -21.65 -4.04
C LYS A 82 26.85 -22.29 -4.18
N CYS A 83 25.91 -21.55 -4.75
CA CYS A 83 24.54 -21.99 -4.99
C CYS A 83 24.16 -21.77 -6.46
N ASP A 84 23.17 -22.52 -6.92
CA ASP A 84 22.59 -22.44 -8.27
C ASP A 84 21.09 -22.18 -8.13
N SER A 85 20.65 -21.02 -8.60
CA SER A 85 19.26 -20.57 -8.49
C SER A 85 18.34 -21.38 -9.38
N SER A 86 18.74 -21.66 -10.61
CA SER A 86 18.00 -22.47 -11.58
C SER A 86 17.72 -23.88 -11.06
N LYS A 87 18.73 -24.51 -10.45
CA LYS A 87 18.60 -25.85 -9.83
C LYS A 87 18.08 -25.80 -8.40
N LYS A 88 17.92 -24.60 -7.82
CA LYS A 88 17.46 -24.34 -6.45
C LYS A 88 18.23 -25.21 -5.45
N LYS A 89 19.56 -25.18 -5.51
CA LYS A 89 20.41 -26.04 -4.67
C LYS A 89 21.71 -25.35 -4.24
N ILE A 90 22.24 -25.82 -3.12
CA ILE A 90 23.63 -25.59 -2.73
C ILE A 90 24.50 -26.51 -3.59
N VAL A 91 25.51 -25.95 -4.25
CA VAL A 91 26.46 -26.68 -5.08
C VAL A 91 27.57 -27.24 -4.20
N GLU A 92 28.34 -26.37 -3.55
CA GLU A 92 29.51 -26.73 -2.76
C GLU A 92 29.89 -25.61 -1.76
N PRO A 93 30.56 -25.93 -0.64
CA PRO A 93 31.27 -24.93 0.15
C PRO A 93 32.49 -24.45 -0.64
N VAL A 94 32.73 -23.14 -0.67
CA VAL A 94 33.87 -22.55 -1.40
C VAL A 94 34.85 -21.81 -0.50
N PHE A 95 34.47 -21.54 0.75
CA PHE A 95 35.33 -20.87 1.71
C PHE A 95 34.85 -21.13 3.14
N ASP A 96 35.81 -21.32 4.03
CA ASP A 96 35.63 -21.47 5.47
C ASP A 96 36.89 -20.92 6.15
N SER A 97 36.77 -19.82 6.88
CA SER A 97 37.91 -19.20 7.58
C SER A 97 38.33 -20.01 8.81
N GLU A 98 37.46 -20.90 9.33
CA GLU A 98 37.55 -21.56 10.64
C GLU A 98 37.65 -20.61 11.86
N LYS A 99 37.92 -19.33 11.62
CA LYS A 99 38.00 -18.25 12.60
C LYS A 99 36.80 -17.33 12.48
N LEU A 100 36.61 -16.51 13.51
CA LEU A 100 35.57 -15.50 13.51
C LEU A 100 35.95 -14.37 12.54
N ILE A 101 35.15 -14.20 11.50
CA ILE A 101 35.27 -13.11 10.55
C ILE A 101 34.47 -11.92 11.06
N GLU A 102 35.08 -10.72 11.06
CA GLU A 102 34.41 -9.50 11.51
C GLU A 102 33.43 -8.98 10.45
N PHE A 103 33.87 -8.99 9.19
CA PHE A 103 33.08 -8.53 8.04
C PHE A 103 33.33 -9.44 6.85
N ILE A 104 32.27 -9.77 6.10
CA ILE A 104 32.36 -10.51 4.85
C ILE A 104 31.46 -9.87 3.80
N ASN A 105 31.92 -9.80 2.55
CA ASN A 105 31.15 -9.32 1.41
C ASN A 105 31.69 -9.96 0.12
N PHE A 106 31.05 -9.68 -1.01
CA PHE A 106 31.37 -10.31 -2.30
C PHE A 106 31.44 -9.26 -3.42
N THR A 107 32.46 -9.34 -4.25
CA THR A 107 32.50 -8.61 -5.53
C THR A 107 31.54 -9.25 -6.54
N THR A 108 31.24 -8.54 -7.63
CA THR A 108 30.38 -9.07 -8.71
C THR A 108 30.99 -10.28 -9.41
N GLY A 109 32.31 -10.38 -9.48
CA GLY A 109 33.06 -11.51 -10.04
C GLY A 109 33.18 -12.69 -9.09
N GLY A 110 32.66 -12.57 -7.86
CA GLY A 110 32.64 -13.67 -6.89
C GLY A 110 33.89 -13.76 -6.01
N LYS A 111 34.74 -12.73 -5.95
CA LYS A 111 35.78 -12.69 -4.92
C LYS A 111 35.16 -12.44 -3.54
N ILE A 112 35.62 -13.20 -2.57
CA ILE A 112 35.21 -13.13 -1.16
C ILE A 112 36.11 -12.11 -0.49
N ILE A 113 35.51 -11.02 -0.02
CA ILE A 113 36.20 -9.93 0.66
C ILE A 113 35.88 -10.02 2.14
N TYR A 114 36.89 -10.07 2.98
CA TYR A 114 36.66 -10.19 4.42
C TYR A 114 37.74 -9.50 5.26
N ILE A 115 37.39 -9.18 6.50
CA ILE A 115 38.31 -8.62 7.49
C ILE A 115 38.52 -9.63 8.61
N GLU A 116 39.78 -9.91 8.88
CA GLU A 116 40.22 -10.78 9.98
C GLU A 116 41.45 -10.14 10.64
N ASN A 117 41.38 -9.85 11.94
CA ASN A 117 42.48 -9.31 12.73
C ASN A 117 43.11 -8.04 12.12
N ASP A 118 42.28 -7.05 11.75
CA ASP A 118 42.69 -5.78 11.12
C ASP A 118 43.41 -5.94 9.75
N ILE A 119 43.29 -7.09 9.09
CA ILE A 119 43.80 -7.32 7.73
C ILE A 119 42.60 -7.51 6.79
N LEU A 120 42.62 -6.78 5.68
CA LEU A 120 41.65 -6.93 4.60
C LEU A 120 42.14 -8.01 3.65
N TYR A 121 41.28 -8.98 3.35
CA TYR A 121 41.57 -10.09 2.44
C TYR A 121 40.63 -10.07 1.23
N SER A 122 41.17 -10.49 0.09
CA SER A 122 40.43 -10.77 -1.15
C SER A 122 40.81 -12.17 -1.62
N TYR A 123 39.84 -13.08 -1.60
CA TYR A 123 40.01 -14.47 -1.97
C TYR A 123 39.17 -14.83 -3.19
N ASP A 124 39.80 -15.35 -4.23
CA ASP A 124 39.12 -15.88 -5.42
C ASP A 124 38.98 -17.40 -5.30
N SER A 125 37.75 -17.87 -5.09
CA SER A 125 37.46 -19.30 -4.94
C SER A 125 37.75 -20.14 -6.18
N ASN A 126 37.85 -19.53 -7.37
CA ASN A 126 38.12 -20.27 -8.60
C ASN A 126 39.63 -20.41 -8.86
N SER A 127 40.40 -19.33 -8.67
CA SER A 127 41.87 -19.35 -8.89
C SER A 127 42.67 -19.72 -7.64
N LEU A 128 42.03 -19.74 -6.47
CA LEU A 128 42.64 -19.89 -5.14
C LEU A 128 43.62 -18.76 -4.79
N GLU A 129 43.55 -17.64 -5.52
CA GLU A 129 44.38 -16.46 -5.27
C GLU A 129 43.91 -15.77 -3.98
N LEU A 130 44.86 -15.46 -3.09
CA LEU A 130 44.65 -14.72 -1.86
C LEU A 130 45.50 -13.46 -1.88
N ASN A 131 44.84 -12.30 -1.86
CA ASN A 131 45.47 -11.00 -1.69
C ASN A 131 45.13 -10.45 -0.30
N GLN A 132 46.04 -9.66 0.27
CA GLN A 132 45.84 -9.03 1.57
C GLN A 132 46.37 -7.59 1.57
N ALA A 133 45.74 -6.72 2.36
CA ALA A 133 46.18 -5.37 2.62
C ALA A 133 46.06 -5.06 4.13
N GLU A 134 47.10 -4.47 4.71
CA GLU A 134 47.04 -3.97 6.10
C GLU A 134 46.10 -2.75 6.15
N ILE A 135 45.13 -2.77 7.08
CA ILE A 135 44.13 -1.71 7.21
C ILE A 135 44.67 -0.50 8.01
N SER A 136 45.68 -0.73 8.85
CA SER A 136 46.34 0.31 9.65
C SER A 136 47.85 0.10 9.71
N GLU A 137 48.61 1.20 9.79
CA GLU A 137 50.05 1.15 10.05
C GLU A 137 50.31 0.68 11.51
N LYS A 138 51.22 -0.27 11.68
CA LYS A 138 51.49 -0.96 12.97
C LYS A 138 51.77 -0.03 14.16
N GLU A 139 52.19 1.21 13.93
CA GLU A 139 52.57 2.18 14.96
C GLU A 139 51.39 2.97 15.54
N SER A 140 50.22 3.00 14.88
CA SER A 140 49.05 3.80 15.29
C SER A 140 47.81 2.97 15.57
N ARG A 141 47.92 1.89 16.38
CA ARG A 141 46.78 1.05 16.80
C ARG A 141 45.79 1.80 17.71
N GLN A 142 45.15 2.83 17.19
CA GLN A 142 43.98 3.45 17.79
C GLN A 142 42.76 2.63 17.40
N ARG A 143 41.98 2.19 18.40
CA ARG A 143 40.74 1.45 18.19
C ARG A 143 39.77 2.31 17.36
N GLY A 144 39.11 1.70 16.39
CA GLY A 144 38.13 2.36 15.52
C GLY A 144 37.06 1.39 15.02
N ASN A 145 36.13 1.91 14.22
CA ASN A 145 35.05 1.13 13.62
C ASN A 145 35.24 1.03 12.10
N TYR A 146 35.08 -0.18 11.57
CA TYR A 146 35.11 -0.43 10.13
C TYR A 146 33.71 -0.62 9.55
N LYS A 147 33.55 -0.27 8.28
CA LYS A 147 32.46 -0.75 7.42
C LYS A 147 33.03 -1.15 6.07
N LEU A 148 32.58 -2.30 5.58
CA LEU A 148 33.02 -2.89 4.32
C LEU A 148 31.88 -2.91 3.30
N PHE A 149 32.10 -2.33 2.13
CA PHE A 149 31.19 -2.38 0.99
C PHE A 149 31.90 -2.93 -0.25
N THR A 150 31.13 -3.50 -1.16
CA THR A 150 31.62 -3.91 -2.49
C THR A 150 30.76 -3.27 -3.57
N SER A 151 31.42 -2.76 -4.61
CA SER A 151 30.74 -2.15 -5.74
C SER A 151 31.41 -2.59 -7.04
N GLY A 152 30.73 -3.47 -7.78
CA GLY A 152 31.37 -4.21 -8.87
C GLY A 152 32.53 -5.04 -8.35
N GLU A 153 33.71 -4.80 -8.91
CA GLU A 153 34.99 -5.41 -8.50
C GLU A 153 35.75 -4.62 -7.43
N ASN A 154 35.26 -3.43 -7.07
CA ASN A 154 35.94 -2.56 -6.13
C ASN A 154 35.53 -2.84 -4.69
N VAL A 155 36.47 -2.63 -3.77
CA VAL A 155 36.30 -2.76 -2.33
C VAL A 155 36.36 -1.37 -1.70
N ILE A 156 35.33 -1.00 -0.93
CA ILE A 156 35.29 0.26 -0.20
C ILE A 156 35.40 -0.08 1.29
N LEU A 157 36.49 0.37 1.91
CA LEU A 157 36.73 0.24 3.33
C LEU A 157 36.62 1.60 3.99
N LYS A 158 35.60 1.76 4.81
CA LYS A 158 35.45 2.92 5.69
C LYS A 158 36.02 2.61 7.06
N TYR A 159 36.85 3.52 7.57
CA TYR A 159 37.37 3.50 8.93
C TYR A 159 37.04 4.82 9.64
N ARG A 160 36.68 4.74 10.92
CA ARG A 160 36.59 5.90 11.80
C ARG A 160 37.21 5.56 13.14
N GLU A 161 38.25 6.29 13.52
CA GLU A 161 38.86 6.19 14.85
C GLU A 161 37.82 6.52 15.95
N LEU A 162 37.90 5.84 17.10
CA LEU A 162 37.06 6.17 18.25
C LEU A 162 37.24 7.64 18.66
N HIS A 163 36.13 8.33 18.94
CA HIS A 163 36.10 9.76 19.31
C HIS A 163 36.56 10.74 18.23
N SER A 164 36.92 10.27 17.03
CA SER A 164 37.15 11.13 15.87
C SER A 164 35.84 11.41 15.11
N GLN A 165 35.73 12.63 14.58
CA GLN A 165 34.67 12.99 13.63
C GLN A 165 35.06 12.65 12.18
N THR A 166 36.35 12.45 11.92
CA THR A 166 36.87 12.17 10.58
C THR A 166 36.75 10.68 10.23
N ASN A 167 36.13 10.42 9.08
CA ASN A 167 36.04 9.12 8.44
C ASN A 167 37.09 9.06 7.32
N ILE A 168 37.79 7.94 7.22
CA ILE A 168 38.72 7.63 6.14
C ILE A 168 38.05 6.58 5.26
N ILE A 169 37.86 6.88 3.98
CA ILE A 169 37.33 5.95 2.99
C ILE A 169 38.46 5.54 2.07
N ASN A 170 38.86 4.28 2.15
CA ASN A 170 39.81 3.68 1.23
C ASN A 170 39.06 2.89 0.16
N ILE A 171 39.37 3.14 -1.11
CA ILE A 171 38.85 2.38 -2.24
C ILE A 171 40.00 1.56 -2.81
N PHE A 172 39.77 0.26 -2.94
CA PHE A 172 40.70 -0.69 -3.52
C PHE A 172 40.09 -1.38 -4.73
N ASP A 173 40.94 -1.87 -5.61
CA ASP A 173 40.54 -2.81 -6.65
C ASP A 173 40.30 -4.21 -6.06
N SER A 174 39.95 -5.16 -6.94
CA SER A 174 39.68 -6.55 -6.55
C SER A 174 40.90 -7.33 -6.04
N LYS A 175 42.11 -6.80 -6.21
CA LYS A 175 43.39 -7.35 -5.72
C LYS A 175 43.89 -6.62 -4.46
N LEU A 176 43.09 -5.70 -3.94
CA LEU A 176 43.41 -4.85 -2.80
C LEU A 176 44.55 -3.85 -3.08
N GLU A 177 44.75 -3.47 -4.34
CA GLU A 177 45.57 -2.32 -4.70
C GLU A 177 44.75 -1.05 -4.45
N LYS A 178 45.31 -0.12 -3.66
CA LYS A 178 44.60 1.11 -3.28
C LYS A 178 44.46 2.04 -4.49
N ILE A 179 43.23 2.33 -4.87
CA ILE A 179 42.88 3.25 -5.95
C ILE A 179 42.81 4.68 -5.43
N PHE A 180 42.12 4.89 -4.30
CA PHE A 180 41.77 6.23 -3.82
C PHE A 180 41.54 6.27 -2.30
N GLU A 181 41.72 7.46 -1.69
CA GLU A 181 41.42 7.74 -0.28
C GLU A 181 40.64 9.06 -0.16
N ILE A 182 39.57 9.05 0.62
CA ILE A 182 38.78 10.24 1.00
C ILE A 182 38.89 10.43 2.51
N LYS A 183 39.01 11.67 2.96
CA LYS A 183 38.79 12.06 4.36
C LYS A 183 37.58 12.98 4.43
N THR A 184 36.62 12.65 5.28
CA THR A 184 35.36 13.39 5.40
C THR A 184 34.85 13.38 6.84
N GLU A 185 34.29 14.48 7.29
CA GLU A 185 33.61 14.55 8.60
C GLU A 185 32.21 13.91 8.53
N ASN A 186 31.66 13.75 7.32
CA ASN A 186 30.35 13.17 7.13
C ASN A 186 30.37 11.64 7.26
N ASN A 187 29.41 11.14 8.04
CA ASN A 187 29.28 9.72 8.31
C ASN A 187 28.56 9.02 7.14
N HIS A 188 29.34 8.48 6.19
CA HIS A 188 28.78 7.73 5.05
C HIS A 188 28.15 6.41 5.54
N ILE A 189 26.83 6.31 5.47
CA ILE A 189 26.04 5.15 5.90
C ILE A 189 26.02 4.09 4.82
N TYR A 190 25.90 4.51 3.57
CA TYR A 190 25.94 3.69 2.36
C TYR A 190 26.96 4.26 1.38
N ALA A 191 27.57 3.39 0.57
CA ALA A 191 28.51 3.80 -0.46
C ALA A 191 28.45 2.86 -1.67
N LYS A 192 28.55 3.43 -2.88
CA LYS A 192 28.61 2.70 -4.15
C LYS A 192 29.53 3.46 -5.11
N ILE A 193 30.15 2.73 -6.03
CA ILE A 193 30.87 3.32 -7.16
C ILE A 193 29.97 3.18 -8.39
N SER A 194 29.74 4.29 -9.08
CA SER A 194 29.15 4.29 -10.42
C SER A 194 30.13 5.01 -11.34
N ASP A 195 30.59 4.32 -12.37
CA ASP A 195 31.49 4.91 -13.35
C ASP A 195 32.78 5.44 -12.70
N LEU A 196 33.00 6.77 -12.69
CA LEU A 196 34.15 7.42 -12.04
C LEU A 196 33.77 8.16 -10.76
N GLU A 197 32.57 7.89 -10.24
CA GLU A 197 32.01 8.58 -9.07
C GLU A 197 31.90 7.63 -7.88
N TYR A 198 32.33 8.14 -6.73
CA TYR A 198 32.00 7.56 -5.43
C TYR A 198 30.75 8.28 -4.89
N ILE A 199 29.65 7.54 -4.80
CA ILE A 199 28.36 8.03 -4.32
C ILE A 199 28.15 7.52 -2.90
N ALA A 200 27.94 8.45 -1.97
CA ALA A 200 27.72 8.15 -0.56
C ALA A 200 26.40 8.72 -0.04
N GLY A 201 25.66 7.89 0.68
CA GLY A 201 24.52 8.33 1.48
C GLY A 201 24.95 8.66 2.90
N THR A 202 24.60 9.84 3.41
CA THR A 202 25.06 10.30 4.73
C THR A 202 24.03 10.05 5.84
N ALA A 203 24.49 10.15 7.09
CA ALA A 203 23.63 10.09 8.27
C ALA A 203 22.64 11.27 8.37
N THR A 204 22.97 12.40 7.72
CA THR A 204 22.14 13.60 7.70
C THR A 204 21.10 13.57 6.59
N GLY A 205 21.13 12.60 5.66
CA GLY A 205 20.16 12.54 4.55
C GLY A 205 20.62 13.24 3.28
N GLU A 206 21.93 13.42 3.14
CA GLU A 206 22.57 13.94 1.94
C GLU A 206 23.11 12.80 1.07
N ILE A 207 23.20 13.06 -0.22
CA ILE A 207 23.98 12.27 -1.17
C ILE A 207 25.21 13.08 -1.55
N GLU A 208 26.38 12.56 -1.23
CA GLU A 208 27.66 13.10 -1.67
C GLU A 208 28.15 12.34 -2.90
N ILE A 209 28.63 13.09 -3.89
CA ILE A 209 29.21 12.58 -5.12
C ILE A 209 30.64 13.07 -5.16
N TRP A 210 31.59 12.14 -5.15
CA TRP A 210 33.02 12.43 -5.19
C TRP A 210 33.59 11.97 -6.52
N ASN A 211 34.38 12.83 -7.16
CA ASN A 211 35.10 12.47 -8.36
C ASN A 211 36.37 11.70 -7.97
N ILE A 212 36.47 10.44 -8.39
CA ILE A 212 37.60 9.57 -8.03
C ILE A 212 38.92 10.05 -8.67
N LEU A 213 38.87 10.63 -9.87
CA LEU A 213 40.06 11.13 -10.57
C LEU A 213 40.57 12.43 -9.97
N GLU A 214 39.67 13.37 -9.69
CA GLU A 214 40.00 14.70 -9.17
C GLU A 214 40.26 14.69 -7.66
N LYS A 215 39.80 13.65 -6.96
CA LYS A 215 39.93 13.48 -5.50
C LYS A 215 39.17 14.53 -4.70
N GLU A 216 38.10 15.07 -5.28
CA GLU A 216 37.33 16.17 -4.71
C GLU A 216 35.84 15.82 -4.62
N LEU A 217 35.17 16.45 -3.67
CA LEU A 217 33.71 16.41 -3.56
C LEU A 217 33.15 17.21 -4.73
N TYR A 218 32.51 16.51 -5.66
CA TYR A 218 31.88 17.11 -6.83
C TYR A 218 30.54 17.76 -6.47
N ASN A 219 29.72 17.09 -5.67
CA ASN A 219 28.41 17.60 -5.26
C ASN A 219 27.95 17.00 -3.93
N SER A 220 27.13 17.75 -3.18
CA SER A 220 26.41 17.26 -2.00
C SER A 220 24.97 17.77 -2.04
N ILE A 221 24.02 16.83 -2.03
CA ILE A 221 22.60 17.11 -2.28
C ILE A 221 21.78 16.58 -1.11
N LYS A 222 21.05 17.47 -0.44
CA LYS A 222 20.09 17.10 0.61
C LYS A 222 18.82 16.51 -0.01
N ILE A 223 18.54 15.23 0.23
CA ILE A 223 17.40 14.52 -0.36
C ILE A 223 16.39 14.07 0.70
N ALA A 224 16.82 13.87 1.94
CA ALA A 224 15.95 13.42 3.02
C ALA A 224 16.27 14.09 4.36
N ASP A 225 15.30 14.12 5.26
CA ASP A 225 15.46 14.54 6.66
C ASP A 225 15.93 13.40 7.58
N SER A 226 16.19 12.21 7.02
CA SER A 226 16.72 11.06 7.72
C SER A 226 17.89 10.45 6.95
N ARG A 227 18.69 9.59 7.60
CA ARG A 227 19.87 8.97 6.97
C ARG A 227 19.55 8.27 5.64
N ILE A 228 20.45 8.36 4.68
CA ILE A 228 20.37 7.60 3.42
C ILE A 228 21.01 6.22 3.63
N THR A 229 20.25 5.16 3.40
CA THR A 229 20.61 3.80 3.85
C THR A 229 20.87 2.86 2.69
N TYR A 230 20.32 3.16 1.51
CA TYR A 230 20.57 2.40 0.30
C TYR A 230 20.42 3.31 -0.93
N ILE A 231 21.22 3.06 -1.97
CA ILE A 231 21.09 3.73 -3.27
C ILE A 231 21.24 2.69 -4.37
N GLU A 232 20.18 2.54 -5.17
CA GLU A 232 20.16 1.70 -6.36
C GLU A 232 19.94 2.54 -7.63
N LYS A 233 20.58 2.17 -8.74
CA LYS A 233 20.50 2.92 -10.01
C LYS A 233 19.88 2.02 -11.06
N ASN A 234 18.85 2.49 -11.74
CA ASN A 234 18.23 1.76 -12.83
C ASN A 234 17.63 2.72 -13.88
N ASN A 235 17.90 2.46 -15.16
CA ASN A 235 17.37 3.22 -16.31
C ASN A 235 17.47 4.75 -16.16
N GLY A 236 18.60 5.24 -15.63
CA GLY A 236 18.84 6.68 -15.43
C GLY A 236 18.20 7.29 -14.18
N ASN A 237 17.45 6.52 -13.39
CA ASN A 237 16.89 6.97 -12.11
C ASN A 237 17.65 6.38 -10.92
N TYR A 238 17.64 7.09 -9.79
CA TYR A 238 18.08 6.56 -8.51
C TYR A 238 16.89 6.22 -7.61
N PHE A 239 17.02 5.10 -6.93
CA PHE A 239 16.07 4.57 -5.96
C PHE A 239 16.78 4.55 -4.60
N ILE A 240 16.35 5.45 -3.73
CA ILE A 240 17.05 5.79 -2.50
C ILE A 240 16.20 5.34 -1.32
N GLY A 241 16.77 4.50 -0.46
CA GLY A 241 16.17 4.08 0.80
C GLY A 241 16.63 4.97 1.94
N THR A 242 15.72 5.24 2.88
CA THR A 242 16.01 6.09 4.04
C THR A 242 15.85 5.36 5.37
N GLY A 243 16.38 5.98 6.44
CA GLY A 243 16.31 5.47 7.80
C GLY A 243 14.91 5.49 8.42
N ASN A 244 14.00 6.32 7.90
CA ASN A 244 12.60 6.37 8.33
C ASN A 244 11.66 5.50 7.47
N GLY A 245 12.19 4.76 6.48
CA GLY A 245 11.41 3.81 5.70
C GLY A 245 10.80 4.38 4.41
N ASP A 246 11.30 5.51 3.93
CA ASP A 246 10.84 6.14 2.69
C ASP A 246 11.69 5.67 1.50
N LEU A 247 11.03 5.37 0.38
CA LEU A 247 11.65 5.25 -0.92
C LEU A 247 11.57 6.61 -1.62
N ILE A 248 12.72 7.16 -1.98
CA ILE A 248 12.84 8.38 -2.77
C ILE A 248 13.35 8.00 -4.16
N ILE A 249 12.64 8.44 -5.20
CA ILE A 249 13.02 8.23 -6.59
C ILE A 249 13.41 9.56 -7.18
N THR A 250 14.58 9.59 -7.80
CA THR A 250 15.12 10.77 -8.47
C THR A 250 15.49 10.45 -9.90
N ASP A 251 15.64 11.49 -10.72
CA ASP A 251 16.38 11.39 -11.98
C ASP A 251 17.89 11.30 -11.73
N TRP A 252 18.67 11.32 -12.82
CA TRP A 252 20.13 11.23 -12.80
C TRP A 252 20.82 12.47 -12.19
N GLU A 253 20.13 13.60 -12.10
CA GLU A 253 20.59 14.83 -11.44
C GLU A 253 20.18 14.90 -9.96
N PHE A 254 19.62 13.80 -9.43
CA PHE A 254 19.08 13.70 -8.07
C PHE A 254 17.89 14.63 -7.77
N LYS A 255 17.17 15.09 -8.80
CA LYS A 255 15.90 15.79 -8.61
C LYS A 255 14.81 14.80 -8.22
N ILE A 256 14.12 15.08 -7.11
CA ILE A 256 13.06 14.20 -6.59
C ILE A 256 11.88 14.13 -7.56
N LEU A 257 11.63 12.93 -8.08
CA LEU A 257 10.47 12.59 -8.90
C LEU A 257 9.32 12.11 -8.02
N LYS A 258 9.61 11.32 -6.98
CA LYS A 258 8.61 10.75 -6.08
C LYS A 258 9.22 10.43 -4.72
N THR A 259 8.45 10.66 -3.65
CA THR A 259 8.69 10.09 -2.33
C THR A 259 7.51 9.22 -1.95
N GLN A 260 7.78 8.00 -1.51
CA GLN A 260 6.78 7.04 -1.06
C GLN A 260 7.19 6.50 0.31
N SER A 261 6.33 6.65 1.31
CA SER A 261 6.53 5.97 2.59
C SER A 261 6.18 4.50 2.43
N VAL A 262 7.18 3.63 2.58
CA VAL A 262 7.02 2.17 2.37
C VAL A 262 6.94 1.45 3.71
N PHE A 263 7.79 1.85 4.65
CA PHE A 263 7.89 1.24 5.97
C PHE A 263 7.87 2.31 7.08
N LYS A 264 7.70 1.85 8.33
CA LYS A 264 7.90 2.70 9.52
C LYS A 264 9.36 2.73 10.00
N ASN A 265 10.16 1.78 9.50
CA ASN A 265 11.54 1.53 9.89
C ASN A 265 12.43 1.53 8.66
N GLU A 266 13.74 1.60 8.88
CA GLU A 266 14.79 1.71 7.86
C GLU A 266 14.64 0.73 6.68
N ILE A 267 14.83 1.25 5.47
CA ILE A 267 15.07 0.44 4.27
C ILE A 267 16.52 -0.05 4.29
N ILE A 268 16.73 -1.36 4.21
CA ILE A 268 18.05 -1.98 4.22
C ILE A 268 18.55 -2.24 2.80
N LYS A 269 17.67 -2.64 1.88
CA LYS A 269 18.07 -3.02 0.52
C LYS A 269 16.96 -2.76 -0.49
N ILE A 270 17.35 -2.29 -1.66
CA ILE A 270 16.49 -2.12 -2.82
C ILE A 270 17.05 -3.00 -3.94
N CYS A 271 16.21 -3.79 -4.59
CA CYS A 271 16.55 -4.49 -5.83
C CYS A 271 15.49 -4.19 -6.87
N TYR A 272 15.88 -4.34 -8.14
CA TYR A 272 15.02 -4.02 -9.27
C TYR A 272 14.98 -5.18 -10.27
N ILE A 273 13.80 -5.43 -10.84
CA ILE A 273 13.59 -6.36 -11.94
C ILE A 273 12.53 -5.78 -12.86
N GLU A 274 12.84 -5.59 -14.14
CA GLU A 274 11.90 -5.12 -15.16
C GLU A 274 11.13 -3.84 -14.80
N ASP A 275 9.92 -3.93 -14.25
CA ASP A 275 9.10 -2.81 -13.77
C ASP A 275 8.82 -2.89 -12.25
N GLN A 276 9.42 -3.85 -11.54
CA GLN A 276 9.22 -4.12 -10.12
C GLN A 276 10.43 -3.70 -9.27
N ILE A 277 10.13 -3.07 -8.14
CA ILE A 277 11.06 -2.64 -7.11
C ILE A 277 10.80 -3.48 -5.86
N PHE A 278 11.81 -4.20 -5.40
CA PHE A 278 11.77 -4.99 -4.17
C PHE A 278 12.53 -4.27 -3.08
N ILE A 279 11.92 -4.14 -1.90
CA ILE A 279 12.46 -3.31 -0.82
C ILE A 279 12.43 -4.11 0.47
N LEU A 280 13.59 -4.33 1.08
CA LEU A 280 13.74 -4.98 2.38
C LEU A 280 13.84 -3.93 3.49
N SER A 281 13.07 -4.11 4.56
CA SER A 281 13.16 -3.29 5.77
C SER A 281 13.99 -3.94 6.89
N ALA A 282 14.37 -3.13 7.88
CA ALA A 282 15.01 -3.58 9.11
C ALA A 282 14.15 -4.51 9.98
N ASP A 283 12.85 -4.58 9.73
CA ASP A 283 11.95 -5.54 10.37
C ASP A 283 11.86 -6.87 9.60
N ASN A 284 12.80 -7.12 8.68
CA ASN A 284 12.88 -8.35 7.90
C ASN A 284 11.67 -8.58 6.98
N LYS A 285 11.07 -7.50 6.45
CA LYS A 285 9.94 -7.54 5.52
C LYS A 285 10.36 -7.10 4.13
N ILE A 286 9.91 -7.81 3.10
CA ILE A 286 10.04 -7.37 1.71
C ILE A 286 8.70 -6.82 1.23
N VAL A 287 8.73 -5.65 0.61
CA VAL A 287 7.61 -5.06 -0.12
C VAL A 287 7.96 -4.98 -1.59
N THR A 288 6.99 -5.30 -2.45
CA THR A 288 7.11 -5.17 -3.90
C THR A 288 6.30 -3.96 -4.35
N LEU A 289 6.93 -3.05 -5.07
CA LEU A 289 6.31 -1.96 -5.79
C LEU A 289 6.41 -2.22 -7.28
N LYS A 290 5.40 -1.85 -8.06
CA LYS A 290 5.40 -1.88 -9.51
C LYS A 290 5.34 -0.46 -10.06
N ILE A 291 6.23 -0.17 -11.00
CA ILE A 291 6.26 1.08 -11.74
C ILE A 291 5.22 1.04 -12.83
N ILE A 292 4.44 2.11 -12.94
CA ILE A 292 3.47 2.31 -14.00
C ILE A 292 3.94 3.44 -14.89
N ASP A 293 4.09 3.10 -16.17
CA ASP A 293 4.35 4.04 -17.24
C ASP A 293 3.02 4.62 -17.74
N GLU A 294 2.87 5.94 -17.63
CA GLU A 294 1.65 6.66 -18.00
C GLU A 294 1.48 6.76 -19.51
N GLU A 295 2.56 6.65 -20.29
CA GLU A 295 2.53 6.83 -21.75
C GLU A 295 2.04 5.58 -22.52
N ASN A 296 1.85 4.45 -21.82
CA ASN A 296 1.49 3.17 -22.44
C ASN A 296 0.06 2.74 -22.07
N ASP A 297 -0.91 3.40 -22.71
CA ASP A 297 -2.36 3.22 -22.46
C ASP A 297 -2.79 1.74 -22.57
N SER A 298 -2.19 0.98 -23.49
CA SER A 298 -2.45 -0.45 -23.69
C SER A 298 -2.14 -1.34 -22.48
N LYS A 299 -1.18 -0.95 -21.62
CA LYS A 299 -0.86 -1.63 -20.37
C LYS A 299 -1.69 -1.15 -19.18
N ASN A 300 -2.31 0.03 -19.28
CA ASN A 300 -3.00 0.70 -18.18
C ASN A 300 -4.51 0.41 -18.15
N THR A 301 -5.14 0.19 -19.32
CA THR A 301 -6.55 -0.24 -19.43
C THR A 301 -6.85 -1.49 -18.59
N PRO A 302 -6.04 -2.58 -18.66
CA PRO A 302 -6.31 -3.79 -17.90
C PRO A 302 -6.29 -3.60 -16.38
N LEU A 303 -5.50 -2.65 -15.87
CA LEU A 303 -5.43 -2.37 -14.43
C LEU A 303 -6.73 -1.77 -13.91
N ARG A 304 -7.27 -0.78 -14.62
CA ARG A 304 -8.54 -0.13 -14.24
C ARG A 304 -9.70 -1.11 -14.35
N GLU A 305 -9.75 -1.90 -15.42
CA GLU A 305 -10.75 -2.95 -15.60
C GLU A 305 -10.67 -3.97 -14.47
N LYS A 306 -9.47 -4.47 -14.16
CA LYS A 306 -9.27 -5.40 -13.04
C LYS A 306 -9.69 -4.80 -11.71
N PHE A 307 -9.42 -3.53 -11.45
CA PHE A 307 -9.86 -2.84 -10.23
C PHE A 307 -11.38 -2.76 -10.15
N LEU A 308 -12.05 -2.39 -11.24
CA LEU A 308 -13.52 -2.37 -11.30
C LEU A 308 -14.11 -3.76 -11.09
N GLU A 309 -13.54 -4.79 -11.71
CA GLU A 309 -13.95 -6.19 -11.56
C GLU A 309 -13.75 -6.70 -10.14
N GLU A 310 -12.58 -6.47 -9.52
CA GLU A 310 -12.25 -6.87 -8.14
C GLU A 310 -13.31 -6.37 -7.15
N TYR A 311 -13.76 -5.14 -7.34
CA TYR A 311 -14.71 -4.47 -6.44
C TYR A 311 -16.16 -4.49 -6.93
N ASN A 312 -16.44 -5.19 -8.02
CA ASN A 312 -17.77 -5.25 -8.66
C ASN A 312 -18.38 -3.84 -8.87
N ILE A 313 -17.59 -2.93 -9.42
CA ILE A 313 -17.97 -1.55 -9.75
C ILE A 313 -18.59 -1.54 -11.15
N HIS A 314 -19.75 -0.90 -11.28
CA HIS A 314 -20.46 -0.80 -12.56
C HIS A 314 -19.65 0.02 -13.59
N SER A 315 -19.73 -0.36 -14.86
CA SER A 315 -18.97 0.26 -15.96
C SER A 315 -19.26 1.75 -16.17
N ASP A 316 -20.43 2.25 -15.77
CA ASP A 316 -20.76 3.68 -15.71
C ASP A 316 -19.74 4.53 -14.94
N TYR A 317 -19.01 3.94 -14.00
CA TYR A 317 -17.97 4.62 -13.23
C TYR A 317 -16.58 4.50 -13.86
N TYR A 318 -16.43 3.87 -15.03
CA TYR A 318 -15.14 3.65 -15.67
C TYR A 318 -14.36 4.97 -15.83
N ASP A 319 -14.96 5.98 -16.47
CA ASP A 319 -14.32 7.29 -16.69
C ASP A 319 -14.01 8.00 -15.36
N PHE A 320 -14.80 7.75 -14.31
CA PHE A 320 -14.56 8.29 -12.99
C PHE A 320 -13.36 7.63 -12.31
N PHE A 321 -13.16 6.32 -12.42
CA PHE A 321 -11.98 5.64 -11.89
C PHE A 321 -10.81 5.74 -12.88
N THR A 322 -10.25 6.95 -13.02
CA THR A 322 -9.02 7.21 -13.79
C THR A 322 -7.84 6.42 -13.23
N LEU A 323 -6.79 6.23 -14.04
CA LEU A 323 -5.59 5.50 -13.64
C LEU A 323 -4.96 6.07 -12.36
N ASP A 324 -4.74 7.39 -12.30
CA ASP A 324 -4.19 8.06 -11.12
C ASP A 324 -5.06 7.86 -9.87
N ARG A 325 -6.39 7.92 -10.02
CA ARG A 325 -7.33 7.71 -8.91
C ARG A 325 -7.28 6.27 -8.41
N VAL A 326 -7.26 5.28 -9.32
CA VAL A 326 -7.12 3.86 -8.99
C VAL A 326 -5.80 3.60 -8.25
N ILE A 327 -4.68 4.13 -8.75
CA ILE A 327 -3.36 3.99 -8.13
C ILE A 327 -3.35 4.55 -6.70
N LYS A 328 -3.86 5.77 -6.52
CA LYS A 328 -3.93 6.43 -5.21
C LYS A 328 -4.77 5.62 -4.21
N ILE A 329 -5.92 5.13 -4.65
CA ILE A 329 -6.84 4.33 -3.83
C ILE A 329 -6.23 2.97 -3.48
N ASP A 330 -5.71 2.24 -4.46
CA ASP A 330 -5.16 0.91 -4.23
C ASP A 330 -3.92 0.97 -3.32
N ASN A 331 -3.06 1.97 -3.51
CA ASN A 331 -1.95 2.23 -2.60
C ASN A 331 -2.42 2.55 -1.18
N PHE A 332 -3.45 3.38 -1.03
CA PHE A 332 -4.00 3.72 0.28
C PHE A 332 -4.53 2.48 1.01
N ILE A 333 -5.29 1.62 0.32
CA ILE A 333 -5.82 0.38 0.91
C ILE A 333 -4.68 -0.58 1.27
N LYS A 334 -3.73 -0.81 0.36
CA LYS A 334 -2.60 -1.70 0.59
C LYS A 334 -1.66 -1.20 1.67
N GLU A 335 -1.48 0.12 1.80
CA GLU A 335 -0.70 0.70 2.89
C GLU A 335 -1.34 0.40 4.26
N MET A 336 -2.67 0.48 4.36
CA MET A 336 -3.40 0.06 5.57
C MET A 336 -3.17 -1.43 5.86
N ASP A 337 -3.23 -2.29 4.83
CA ASP A 337 -3.01 -3.73 4.97
C ASP A 337 -1.58 -4.04 5.45
N ILE A 338 -0.56 -3.41 4.85
CA ILE A 338 0.87 -3.58 5.24
C ILE A 338 1.12 -3.09 6.66
N LYS A 339 0.54 -1.95 7.03
CA LYS A 339 0.66 -1.38 8.38
C LYS A 339 -0.23 -2.09 9.39
N LYS A 340 -1.03 -3.07 8.97
CA LYS A 340 -2.02 -3.81 9.79
C LYS A 340 -2.97 -2.85 10.51
N ILE A 341 -3.41 -1.81 9.83
CA ILE A 341 -4.43 -0.88 10.34
C ILE A 341 -5.76 -1.62 10.29
N ASN A 342 -6.46 -1.71 11.43
CA ASN A 342 -7.81 -2.28 11.45
C ASN A 342 -8.80 -1.23 10.95
N TYR A 343 -9.34 -1.40 9.75
CA TYR A 343 -10.30 -0.49 9.11
C TYR A 343 -11.62 -1.19 8.80
N THR A 344 -12.66 -0.39 8.56
CA THR A 344 -14.02 -0.82 8.23
C THR A 344 -14.60 0.06 7.11
N PRO A 345 -15.41 -0.47 6.18
CA PRO A 345 -15.84 -1.87 6.05
C PRO A 345 -14.72 -2.80 5.56
N SER A 346 -15.01 -4.10 5.43
CA SER A 346 -14.08 -5.05 4.80
C SER A 346 -13.78 -4.65 3.35
N ARG A 347 -12.61 -5.07 2.85
CA ARG A 347 -12.05 -4.65 1.55
C ARG A 347 -13.07 -4.78 0.41
N GLU A 348 -13.74 -5.92 0.29
CA GLU A 348 -14.73 -6.21 -0.73
C GLU A 348 -15.98 -5.32 -0.67
N ASN A 349 -16.24 -4.66 0.47
CA ASN A 349 -17.41 -3.82 0.67
C ASN A 349 -17.13 -2.31 0.49
N ILE A 350 -15.88 -1.87 0.34
CA ILE A 350 -15.52 -0.44 0.25
C ILE A 350 -16.30 0.26 -0.87
N PHE A 351 -16.42 -0.37 -2.03
CA PHE A 351 -17.04 0.20 -3.22
C PHE A 351 -18.42 -0.40 -3.54
N LYS A 352 -19.03 -1.13 -2.60
CA LYS A 352 -20.33 -1.83 -2.79
C LYS A 352 -21.43 -0.90 -3.29
N VAL A 353 -21.40 0.38 -2.92
CA VAL A 353 -22.35 1.40 -3.37
C VAL A 353 -22.34 1.63 -4.90
N PHE A 354 -21.23 1.33 -5.58
CA PHE A 354 -21.05 1.55 -7.02
C PHE A 354 -21.39 0.35 -7.90
N SER A 355 -22.00 -0.69 -7.35
CA SER A 355 -22.28 -1.94 -8.08
C SER A 355 -23.43 -1.88 -9.08
N ASP A 356 -24.28 -0.84 -9.04
CA ASP A 356 -25.31 -0.63 -10.06
C ASP A 356 -25.14 0.71 -10.77
N SER A 357 -25.66 0.79 -12.00
CA SER A 357 -25.63 1.93 -12.92
C SER A 357 -25.97 3.27 -12.25
N ILE A 358 -25.34 4.34 -12.73
CA ILE A 358 -25.65 5.72 -12.33
C ILE A 358 -27.02 6.14 -12.87
N SER A 359 -27.35 5.68 -14.08
CA SER A 359 -28.60 6.05 -14.76
C SER A 359 -29.86 5.49 -14.07
N SER A 360 -29.73 4.40 -13.32
CA SER A 360 -30.83 3.82 -12.53
C SER A 360 -31.06 4.53 -11.19
N ARG A 361 -30.19 5.47 -10.80
CA ARG A 361 -30.30 6.18 -9.52
C ARG A 361 -31.31 7.31 -9.60
N LYS A 362 -32.17 7.38 -8.60
CA LYS A 362 -33.23 8.38 -8.46
C LYS A 362 -32.96 9.32 -7.30
N VAL A 363 -32.32 8.81 -6.24
CA VAL A 363 -31.97 9.57 -5.04
C VAL A 363 -30.52 9.26 -4.67
N CYS A 364 -29.73 10.27 -4.33
CA CYS A 364 -28.41 10.13 -3.72
C CYS A 364 -28.47 10.61 -2.26
N LEU A 365 -28.19 9.70 -1.33
CA LEU A 365 -28.18 9.95 0.10
C LEU A 365 -26.74 9.92 0.60
N ILE A 366 -26.28 11.05 1.15
CA ILE A 366 -24.90 11.22 1.60
C ILE A 366 -24.81 11.05 3.12
N GLY A 367 -24.21 9.95 3.55
CA GLY A 367 -23.80 9.72 4.94
C GLY A 367 -22.43 10.35 5.25
N LYS A 368 -22.06 10.37 6.54
CA LYS A 368 -20.76 10.90 6.99
C LYS A 368 -19.63 9.87 6.83
N ASP A 369 -19.70 8.82 7.64
CA ASP A 369 -18.70 7.75 7.73
C ASP A 369 -19.38 6.38 7.66
N PRO A 370 -18.65 5.33 7.25
CA PRO A 370 -19.04 3.97 7.61
C PRO A 370 -19.11 3.85 9.14
N TYR A 371 -19.94 2.97 9.66
CA TYR A 371 -19.95 2.68 11.09
C TYR A 371 -18.55 2.23 11.54
N PHE A 372 -17.94 2.97 12.46
CA PHE A 372 -16.58 2.72 12.96
C PHE A 372 -16.50 1.50 13.88
N GLN A 373 -17.63 0.94 14.29
CA GLN A 373 -17.71 -0.30 15.05
C GLN A 373 -17.33 -1.49 14.18
N GLU A 374 -16.56 -2.42 14.75
CA GLU A 374 -16.13 -3.62 14.07
C GLU A 374 -17.33 -4.45 13.58
N GLY A 375 -17.31 -4.87 12.31
CA GLY A 375 -18.35 -5.73 11.72
C GLY A 375 -19.69 -5.05 11.43
N VAL A 376 -19.86 -3.75 11.70
CA VAL A 376 -21.14 -3.05 11.50
C VAL A 376 -21.28 -2.45 10.11
N ALA A 377 -20.22 -1.83 9.57
CA ALA A 377 -20.28 -1.22 8.25
C ALA A 377 -20.31 -2.27 7.14
N THR A 378 -21.21 -2.09 6.17
CA THR A 378 -21.45 -3.04 5.08
C THR A 378 -21.15 -2.46 3.69
N GLY A 379 -20.62 -1.23 3.61
CA GLY A 379 -20.36 -0.53 2.35
C GLY A 379 -21.51 0.34 1.83
N LEU A 380 -22.66 0.38 2.52
CA LEU A 380 -23.79 1.27 2.22
C LEU A 380 -24.08 2.17 3.43
N SER A 381 -24.25 3.47 3.21
CA SER A 381 -24.58 4.41 4.29
C SER A 381 -25.88 4.00 5.00
N PHE A 382 -25.91 4.05 6.33
CA PHE A 382 -27.06 3.68 7.17
C PHE A 382 -27.50 2.21 7.14
N GLU A 383 -26.89 1.34 6.31
CA GLU A 383 -27.16 -0.10 6.35
C GLU A 383 -26.60 -0.70 7.63
N VAL A 384 -27.43 -1.50 8.32
CA VAL A 384 -27.04 -2.30 9.48
C VAL A 384 -27.58 -3.71 9.31
N ASN A 385 -26.81 -4.71 9.74
CA ASN A 385 -27.24 -6.11 9.63
C ASN A 385 -28.18 -6.51 10.78
N LYS A 386 -29.33 -5.84 10.89
CA LYS A 386 -30.34 -6.06 11.94
C LYS A 386 -31.69 -6.46 11.36
N SER A 387 -32.27 -7.53 11.89
CA SER A 387 -33.52 -8.12 11.41
C SER A 387 -34.78 -7.63 12.13
N SER A 388 -34.66 -6.78 13.15
CA SER A 388 -35.80 -6.19 13.86
C SER A 388 -35.54 -4.73 14.21
N TRP A 389 -36.61 -3.93 14.20
CA TRP A 389 -36.59 -2.54 14.67
C TRP A 389 -36.50 -2.44 16.19
N ASP A 390 -36.81 -3.50 16.93
CA ASP A 390 -36.74 -3.56 18.40
C ASP A 390 -35.33 -3.79 18.94
N ASP A 391 -34.38 -4.14 18.07
CA ASP A 391 -33.00 -4.39 18.46
C ASP A 391 -32.42 -3.14 19.18
N PRO A 392 -31.87 -3.29 20.41
CA PRO A 392 -31.36 -2.18 21.20
C PRO A 392 -30.16 -1.47 20.55
N GLU A 393 -29.43 -2.16 19.67
CA GLU A 393 -28.26 -1.64 18.96
C GLU A 393 -28.63 -0.77 17.74
N ILE A 394 -29.92 -0.66 17.39
CA ILE A 394 -30.35 0.31 16.38
C ILE A 394 -30.03 1.73 16.88
N ASN A 395 -29.19 2.43 16.12
CA ASN A 395 -28.73 3.77 16.48
C ASN A 395 -29.84 4.82 16.37
N THR A 396 -29.61 5.98 17.00
CA THR A 396 -30.55 7.11 17.04
C THR A 396 -30.91 7.62 15.64
N SER A 397 -29.95 7.65 14.70
CA SER A 397 -30.22 8.11 13.34
C SER A 397 -31.27 7.25 12.64
N LEU A 398 -31.13 5.92 12.71
CA LEU A 398 -32.08 4.98 12.13
C LEU A 398 -33.45 5.05 12.80
N LYS A 399 -33.49 5.21 14.14
CA LYS A 399 -34.75 5.43 14.88
C LYS A 399 -35.47 6.66 14.34
N ASN A 400 -34.76 7.78 14.18
CA ASN A 400 -35.36 9.02 13.69
C ASN A 400 -35.76 8.96 12.21
N ILE A 401 -34.97 8.28 11.37
CA ILE A 401 -35.35 7.97 9.98
C ILE A 401 -36.70 7.26 9.94
N VAL A 402 -36.90 6.22 10.75
CA VAL A 402 -38.19 5.51 10.83
C VAL A 402 -39.30 6.41 11.36
N LYS A 403 -39.05 7.25 12.37
CA LYS A 403 -40.04 8.22 12.87
C LYS A 403 -40.49 9.18 11.76
N LEU A 404 -39.58 9.66 10.92
CA LEU A 404 -39.92 10.55 9.81
C LEU A 404 -40.66 9.83 8.67
N ILE A 405 -40.28 8.59 8.35
CA ILE A 405 -41.03 7.75 7.39
C ILE A 405 -42.45 7.51 7.92
N TYR A 406 -42.60 7.11 9.18
CA TYR A 406 -43.90 6.93 9.81
C TYR A 406 -44.77 8.19 9.70
N LYS A 407 -44.21 9.36 10.05
CA LYS A 407 -44.89 10.65 9.89
C LYS A 407 -45.30 10.94 8.44
N THR A 408 -44.43 10.61 7.49
CA THR A 408 -44.69 10.83 6.05
C THR A 408 -45.88 10.00 5.55
N TYR A 409 -45.97 8.73 5.97
CA TYR A 409 -47.00 7.80 5.47
C TYR A 409 -48.31 7.83 6.26
N THR A 410 -48.28 8.24 7.53
CA THR A 410 -49.47 8.24 8.41
C THR A 410 -49.99 9.65 8.73
N GLY A 411 -49.17 10.69 8.51
CA GLY A 411 -49.44 12.05 8.96
C GLY A 411 -49.26 12.28 10.46
N LYS A 412 -48.86 11.27 11.24
CA LYS A 412 -48.77 11.32 12.71
C LYS A 412 -47.33 11.33 13.20
N SER A 413 -47.06 12.09 14.25
CA SER A 413 -45.74 12.11 14.91
C SER A 413 -45.82 11.33 16.22
N GLU A 414 -45.14 10.20 16.29
CA GLU A 414 -45.20 9.28 17.43
C GLU A 414 -43.81 8.95 17.97
N ASP A 415 -43.74 8.41 19.19
CA ASP A 415 -42.49 7.88 19.74
C ASP A 415 -42.08 6.56 19.07
N ILE A 416 -40.76 6.28 19.05
CA ILE A 416 -40.24 5.04 18.47
C ILE A 416 -40.83 3.80 19.13
N SER A 417 -41.16 3.86 20.42
CA SER A 417 -41.78 2.74 21.15
C SER A 417 -43.17 2.42 20.60
N LYS A 418 -43.96 3.45 20.31
CA LYS A 418 -45.31 3.27 19.74
C LYS A 418 -45.24 2.78 18.30
N ILE A 419 -44.32 3.32 17.51
CA ILE A 419 -44.11 2.90 16.12
C ILE A 419 -43.69 1.43 16.07
N ARG A 420 -42.78 0.98 16.95
CA ARG A 420 -42.38 -0.42 17.08
C ARG A 420 -43.57 -1.34 17.39
N GLU A 421 -44.42 -0.96 18.34
CA GLU A 421 -45.66 -1.68 18.65
C GLU A 421 -46.58 -1.79 17.42
N GLU A 422 -46.69 -0.73 16.62
CA GLU A 422 -47.49 -0.74 15.39
C GLU A 422 -46.87 -1.57 14.27
N ILE A 423 -45.54 -1.65 14.18
CA ILE A 423 -44.83 -2.54 13.26
C ILE A 423 -45.08 -3.99 13.65
N GLU A 424 -44.91 -4.33 14.93
CA GLU A 424 -45.11 -5.68 15.46
C GLU A 424 -46.56 -6.16 15.23
N ASN A 425 -47.53 -5.30 15.51
CA ASN A 425 -48.95 -5.58 15.30
C ASN A 425 -49.41 -5.39 13.84
N LYS A 426 -48.49 -5.16 12.89
CA LYS A 426 -48.75 -4.97 11.45
C LYS A 426 -49.71 -3.82 11.12
N LYS A 427 -49.85 -2.84 12.01
CA LYS A 427 -50.58 -1.59 11.78
C LYS A 427 -49.78 -0.60 10.93
N PHE A 428 -48.45 -0.66 11.01
CA PHE A 428 -47.54 0.06 10.13
C PHE A 428 -46.61 -0.91 9.42
N LEU A 429 -46.73 -0.99 8.09
CA LEU A 429 -45.97 -1.95 7.29
C LEU A 429 -44.67 -1.32 6.78
N ILE A 430 -43.56 -1.79 7.32
CA ILE A 430 -42.20 -1.41 6.92
C ILE A 430 -41.29 -2.64 6.98
N LEU A 431 -40.37 -2.77 6.03
CA LEU A 431 -39.38 -3.84 6.07
C LEU A 431 -38.47 -3.73 7.31
N PRO A 432 -37.93 -4.85 7.81
CA PRO A 432 -36.86 -4.85 8.78
C PRO A 432 -35.64 -4.03 8.34
N PRO A 433 -34.80 -3.50 9.26
CA PRO A 433 -33.70 -2.59 8.94
C PRO A 433 -32.79 -3.08 7.80
N ASN A 434 -32.30 -4.32 7.89
CA ASN A 434 -31.41 -4.90 6.89
C ASN A 434 -32.04 -5.06 5.51
N LYS A 435 -33.35 -5.32 5.43
CA LYS A 435 -34.09 -5.46 4.17
C LYS A 435 -34.52 -4.11 3.61
N LEU A 436 -34.79 -3.14 4.48
CA LEU A 436 -35.26 -1.82 4.10
C LEU A 436 -34.22 -1.07 3.25
N ILE A 437 -32.98 -0.99 3.75
CA ILE A 437 -31.90 -0.27 3.06
C ILE A 437 -31.53 -0.97 1.75
N LYS A 438 -31.54 -2.31 1.73
CA LYS A 438 -31.36 -3.09 0.50
C LYS A 438 -32.45 -2.78 -0.53
N SER A 439 -33.72 -2.74 -0.10
CA SER A 439 -34.84 -2.36 -0.96
C SER A 439 -34.68 -0.94 -1.52
N TRP A 440 -34.21 0.03 -0.71
CA TRP A 440 -33.92 1.37 -1.21
C TRP A 440 -32.85 1.37 -2.30
N LYS A 441 -31.75 0.62 -2.09
CA LYS A 441 -30.71 0.46 -3.11
C LYS A 441 -31.30 -0.09 -4.43
N GLU A 442 -32.08 -1.16 -4.35
CA GLU A 442 -32.74 -1.80 -5.50
C GLU A 442 -33.71 -0.85 -6.23
N GLN A 443 -34.36 0.06 -5.49
CA GLN A 443 -35.27 1.05 -6.05
C GLN A 443 -34.58 2.27 -6.69
N GLY A 444 -33.26 2.38 -6.57
CA GLY A 444 -32.46 3.47 -7.14
C GLY A 444 -31.95 4.50 -6.12
N VAL A 445 -31.87 4.17 -4.83
CA VAL A 445 -31.23 5.04 -3.83
C VAL A 445 -29.73 4.72 -3.75
N LEU A 446 -28.89 5.69 -4.12
CA LEU A 446 -27.44 5.62 -3.96
C LEU A 446 -27.06 6.01 -2.52
N LEU A 447 -26.57 5.06 -1.74
CA LEU A 447 -26.32 5.18 -0.30
C LEU A 447 -24.82 5.37 -0.02
N VAL A 448 -24.30 6.55 -0.36
CA VAL A 448 -22.86 6.85 -0.33
C VAL A 448 -22.45 7.51 0.99
N SER A 449 -21.27 7.17 1.50
CA SER A 449 -20.66 7.88 2.64
C SER A 449 -19.61 8.87 2.15
N ALA A 450 -19.46 10.01 2.83
CA ALA A 450 -18.47 11.03 2.49
C ALA A 450 -17.03 10.52 2.58
N ALA A 451 -16.77 9.56 3.47
CA ALA A 451 -15.62 8.68 3.41
C ALA A 451 -16.05 7.21 3.23
N LEU A 452 -15.33 6.43 2.43
CA LEU A 452 -15.68 5.03 2.17
C LEU A 452 -15.09 4.04 3.18
N THR A 453 -14.15 4.47 4.00
CA THR A 453 -13.49 3.67 5.05
C THR A 453 -13.25 4.53 6.29
N THR A 454 -13.08 3.91 7.46
CA THR A 454 -12.50 4.55 8.65
C THR A 454 -11.74 3.51 9.49
N ILE A 455 -10.97 3.95 10.49
CA ILE A 455 -10.31 3.05 11.44
C ILE A 455 -11.34 2.52 12.44
N VAL A 456 -11.28 1.24 12.78
CA VAL A 456 -12.16 0.64 13.80
C VAL A 456 -11.98 1.40 15.13
N GLY A 457 -13.11 1.82 15.71
CA GLY A 457 -13.17 2.59 16.95
C GLY A 457 -12.91 4.10 16.80
N LYS A 458 -12.60 4.60 15.58
CA LYS A 458 -12.32 6.02 15.36
C LYS A 458 -13.10 6.56 14.16
N ALA A 459 -13.96 7.54 14.39
CA ALA A 459 -14.70 8.22 13.32
C ALA A 459 -13.82 9.28 12.63
N GLY A 460 -14.01 9.47 11.32
CA GLY A 460 -13.41 10.57 10.55
C GLY A 460 -11.93 10.43 10.17
N GLU A 461 -11.24 9.35 10.56
CA GLU A 461 -9.78 9.23 10.37
C GLU A 461 -9.35 9.27 8.90
N HIS A 462 -10.20 8.82 7.97
CA HIS A 462 -9.89 8.79 6.54
C HIS A 462 -10.59 9.89 5.72
N HIS A 463 -11.21 10.89 6.38
CA HIS A 463 -11.88 12.00 5.68
C HIS A 463 -10.93 12.76 4.77
N LYS A 464 -9.72 13.05 5.23
CA LYS A 464 -8.72 13.78 4.45
C LYS A 464 -8.37 13.06 3.14
N PHE A 465 -8.41 11.73 3.13
CA PHE A 465 -8.16 10.94 1.93
C PHE A 465 -9.37 10.93 0.99
N TRP A 466 -10.58 10.73 1.52
CA TRP A 466 -11.79 10.56 0.72
C TRP A 466 -12.50 11.86 0.30
N ASP A 467 -12.28 12.98 0.98
CA ASP A 467 -12.91 14.27 0.63
C ASP A 467 -12.75 14.65 -0.86
N PRO A 468 -11.54 14.67 -1.45
CA PRO A 468 -11.40 14.98 -2.88
C PRO A 468 -12.12 13.96 -3.76
N PHE A 469 -12.08 12.68 -3.41
CA PHE A 469 -12.78 11.63 -4.15
C PHE A 469 -14.30 11.86 -4.18
N THR A 470 -14.90 12.14 -3.02
CA THR A 470 -16.35 12.32 -2.90
C THR A 470 -16.81 13.60 -3.60
N ARG A 471 -15.99 14.66 -3.60
CA ARG A 471 -16.27 15.89 -4.37
C ARG A 471 -16.36 15.60 -5.87
N ASP A 472 -15.32 14.97 -6.42
CA ASP A 472 -15.28 14.60 -7.83
C ASP A 472 -16.42 13.64 -8.19
N LEU A 473 -16.76 12.72 -7.28
CA LEU A 473 -17.83 11.74 -7.48
C LEU A 473 -19.19 12.41 -7.66
N LEU A 474 -19.51 13.41 -6.84
CA LEU A 474 -20.79 14.11 -6.91
C LEU A 474 -20.89 14.97 -8.16
N GLU A 475 -19.78 15.58 -8.59
CA GLU A 475 -19.71 16.29 -9.87
C GLU A 475 -19.95 15.32 -11.03
N TYR A 476 -19.28 14.16 -11.01
CA TYR A 476 -19.43 13.13 -12.02
C TYR A 476 -20.86 12.57 -12.09
N ILE A 477 -21.45 12.22 -10.95
CA ILE A 477 -22.82 11.67 -10.89
C ILE A 477 -23.83 12.72 -11.36
N SER A 478 -23.73 13.96 -10.87
CA SER A 478 -24.69 15.01 -11.24
C SER A 478 -24.63 15.33 -12.73
N ALA A 479 -23.43 15.34 -13.32
CA ALA A 479 -23.27 15.51 -14.77
C ALA A 479 -23.85 14.34 -15.58
N LYS A 480 -23.66 13.10 -15.14
CA LYS A 480 -24.15 11.90 -15.86
C LYS A 480 -25.64 11.62 -15.64
N ASN A 481 -26.22 12.07 -14.52
CA ASN A 481 -27.63 11.90 -14.18
C ASN A 481 -28.21 13.20 -13.59
N PRO A 482 -28.64 14.14 -14.45
CA PRO A 482 -29.07 15.47 -14.03
C PRO A 482 -30.41 15.51 -13.26
N ASN A 483 -31.15 14.41 -13.23
CA ASN A 483 -32.48 14.33 -12.60
C ASN A 483 -32.46 13.67 -11.21
N ILE A 484 -31.30 13.23 -10.73
CA ILE A 484 -31.17 12.61 -9.42
C ILE A 484 -31.45 13.64 -8.30
N VAL A 485 -32.14 13.20 -7.24
CA VAL A 485 -32.44 14.03 -6.06
C VAL A 485 -31.38 13.77 -4.98
N TYR A 486 -30.78 14.81 -4.43
CA TYR A 486 -29.74 14.71 -3.40
C TYR A 486 -30.30 14.99 -2.00
N PHE A 487 -30.02 14.10 -1.07
CA PHE A 487 -30.31 14.26 0.35
C PHE A 487 -29.03 14.65 1.08
N LEU A 488 -28.96 15.92 1.49
CA LEU A 488 -27.84 16.44 2.29
C LEU A 488 -28.30 16.62 3.74
N TRP A 489 -28.07 15.60 4.56
CA TRP A 489 -28.51 15.57 5.95
C TRP A 489 -27.38 16.00 6.90
N GLY A 490 -27.45 17.24 7.38
CA GLY A 490 -26.49 17.84 8.30
C GLY A 490 -25.33 18.56 7.60
N LYS A 491 -24.55 19.30 8.41
CA LYS A 491 -23.46 20.15 7.92
C LYS A 491 -22.39 19.37 7.13
N ASP A 492 -22.07 18.16 7.58
CA ASP A 492 -21.07 17.31 6.93
C ASP A 492 -21.47 16.87 5.51
N ALA A 493 -22.78 16.79 5.22
CA ALA A 493 -23.26 16.54 3.86
C ALA A 493 -23.44 17.86 3.09
N GLU A 494 -23.86 18.93 3.76
CA GLU A 494 -24.10 20.25 3.14
C GLU A 494 -22.84 20.85 2.49
N ILE A 495 -21.62 20.55 3.00
CA ILE A 495 -20.37 21.01 2.38
C ILE A 495 -20.14 20.51 0.94
N PHE A 496 -20.87 19.47 0.52
CA PHE A 496 -20.78 18.90 -0.83
C PHE A 496 -21.77 19.53 -1.81
N GLU A 497 -22.67 20.41 -1.37
CA GLU A 497 -23.64 21.10 -2.24
C GLU A 497 -22.98 21.77 -3.45
N LYS A 498 -21.81 22.39 -3.26
CA LYS A 498 -21.04 23.04 -4.33
C LYS A 498 -20.51 22.09 -5.40
N ASN A 499 -20.51 20.79 -5.14
CA ASN A 499 -20.02 19.74 -6.03
C ASN A 499 -21.20 19.02 -6.74
N ILE A 500 -22.42 19.52 -6.62
CA ILE A 500 -23.61 19.00 -7.31
C ILE A 500 -23.95 19.98 -8.44
N LEU A 501 -23.69 19.57 -9.68
CA LEU A 501 -23.83 20.42 -10.88
C LEU A 501 -25.28 20.52 -11.38
N SER A 502 -26.10 19.52 -11.07
CA SER A 502 -27.51 19.40 -11.44
C SER A 502 -28.24 18.44 -10.51
N GLY A 503 -29.57 18.49 -10.52
CA GLY A 503 -30.44 17.71 -9.63
C GLY A 503 -31.10 18.55 -8.54
N GLU A 504 -32.18 18.05 -7.96
CA GLU A 504 -32.83 18.72 -6.82
C GLU A 504 -32.08 18.40 -5.53
N ILE A 505 -31.82 19.40 -4.69
CA ILE A 505 -31.17 19.22 -3.40
C ILE A 505 -32.20 19.43 -2.28
N ILE A 506 -32.32 18.44 -1.39
CA ILE A 506 -33.14 18.51 -0.18
C ILE A 506 -32.23 18.46 1.04
N LYS A 507 -32.27 19.52 1.85
CA LYS A 507 -31.38 19.72 3.00
C LYS A 507 -32.16 19.87 4.30
N HIS A 508 -31.64 19.27 5.37
CA HIS A 508 -32.05 19.49 6.76
C HIS A 508 -30.98 18.93 7.70
N ASN A 509 -31.17 19.06 9.02
CA ASN A 509 -30.25 18.54 10.02
C ASN A 509 -30.07 17.02 9.90
N HIS A 510 -28.94 16.53 10.40
CA HIS A 510 -28.61 15.10 10.42
C HIS A 510 -29.60 14.32 11.30
N PRO A 511 -30.03 13.10 10.93
CA PRO A 511 -30.98 12.29 11.72
C PRO A 511 -30.55 12.00 13.16
N ALA A 512 -29.27 12.09 13.49
CA ALA A 512 -28.79 11.95 14.88
C ALA A 512 -29.22 13.11 15.79
N ILE A 513 -29.57 14.28 15.22
CA ILE A 513 -29.98 15.49 15.94
C ILE A 513 -31.42 15.81 15.55
N SER A 514 -32.35 15.52 16.45
CA SER A 514 -33.79 15.74 16.24
C SER A 514 -34.47 16.14 17.55
N GLY A 515 -35.62 16.79 17.46
CA GLY A 515 -36.53 17.00 18.58
C GLY A 515 -36.73 18.46 18.96
N ASN A 516 -36.08 19.39 18.26
CA ASN A 516 -36.40 20.81 18.37
C ASN A 516 -37.30 21.22 17.20
N LEU A 517 -38.59 20.90 17.29
CA LEU A 517 -39.57 21.13 16.22
C LEU A 517 -39.75 22.62 15.87
N SER A 518 -39.31 23.55 16.73
CA SER A 518 -39.28 24.99 16.42
C SER A 518 -38.20 25.36 15.40
N ASN A 519 -37.17 24.51 15.24
CA ASN A 519 -36.17 24.67 14.20
C ASN A 519 -36.71 24.12 12.88
N GLU A 520 -36.89 24.98 11.89
CA GLU A 520 -37.32 24.60 10.55
C GLU A 520 -36.39 23.57 9.89
N LYS A 521 -35.10 23.57 10.25
CA LYS A 521 -34.11 22.61 9.77
C LYS A 521 -34.08 21.30 10.55
N ASP A 522 -34.86 21.12 11.61
CA ASP A 522 -34.91 19.85 12.36
C ASP A 522 -35.22 18.68 11.42
N PHE A 523 -34.55 17.54 11.61
CA PHE A 523 -34.76 16.35 10.78
C PHE A 523 -36.24 15.94 10.72
N MET A 524 -36.98 16.07 11.82
CA MET A 524 -38.40 15.70 11.90
C MET A 524 -39.33 16.63 11.10
N ASN A 525 -38.84 17.80 10.68
CA ASN A 525 -39.52 18.73 9.78
C ASN A 525 -39.07 18.57 8.32
N GLY A 526 -38.12 17.67 8.07
CA GLY A 526 -37.58 17.38 6.74
C GLY A 526 -38.63 16.85 5.76
N LYS A 527 -38.47 17.20 4.49
CA LYS A 527 -39.38 16.82 3.39
C LYS A 527 -38.80 15.76 2.44
N SER A 528 -37.67 15.14 2.81
CA SER A 528 -36.94 14.19 1.98
C SER A 528 -37.83 13.04 1.50
N PHE A 529 -38.47 12.32 2.43
CA PHE A 529 -39.36 11.20 2.09
C PHE A 529 -40.65 11.67 1.41
N GLU A 530 -41.26 12.76 1.87
CA GLU A 530 -42.50 13.30 1.30
C GLU A 530 -42.35 13.68 -0.19
N LYS A 531 -41.25 14.35 -0.55
CA LYS A 531 -40.98 14.77 -1.94
C LYS A 531 -40.65 13.61 -2.88
N THR A 532 -40.20 12.47 -2.34
CA THR A 532 -39.67 11.35 -3.14
C THR A 532 -40.49 10.07 -3.00
N LYS A 533 -41.57 10.05 -2.21
CA LYS A 533 -42.43 8.87 -1.99
C LYS A 533 -43.08 8.33 -3.27
N ASN A 534 -43.20 9.15 -4.31
CA ASN A 534 -43.75 8.76 -5.60
C ASN A 534 -42.74 8.01 -6.49
N ILE A 535 -41.44 8.10 -6.18
CA ILE A 535 -40.36 7.48 -6.97
C ILE A 535 -39.59 6.40 -6.19
N ILE A 536 -39.65 6.45 -4.85
CA ILE A 536 -39.11 5.47 -3.91
C ILE A 536 -40.19 5.11 -2.89
N ASN A 537 -40.47 3.81 -2.73
CA ASN A 537 -41.22 3.28 -1.62
C ASN A 537 -40.32 3.17 -0.39
N TRP A 538 -40.36 4.20 0.47
CA TRP A 538 -39.50 4.31 1.64
C TRP A 538 -39.83 3.33 2.76
N THR A 539 -40.98 2.64 2.72
CA THR A 539 -41.25 1.53 3.66
C THR A 539 -40.71 0.19 3.15
N GLY A 540 -40.36 0.11 1.86
CA GLY A 540 -39.94 -1.11 1.17
C GLY A 540 -41.01 -2.20 1.09
N PHE A 541 -42.21 -1.96 1.65
CA PHE A 541 -43.28 -2.94 1.68
C PHE A 541 -44.16 -2.77 0.43
N GLU A 542 -44.17 -3.74 -0.47
CA GLU A 542 -45.08 -3.74 -1.62
C GLU A 542 -46.49 -4.16 -1.19
N ILE A 543 -47.48 -3.32 -1.48
CA ILE A 543 -48.88 -3.73 -1.46
C ILE A 543 -49.12 -4.41 -2.81
N LYS A 544 -49.24 -5.74 -2.83
CA LYS A 544 -49.76 -6.42 -4.03
C LYS A 544 -51.15 -5.86 -4.31
N PRO A 545 -51.45 -5.33 -5.51
CA PRO A 545 -52.81 -4.97 -5.84
C PRO A 545 -53.67 -6.23 -5.74
N GLU A 546 -54.79 -6.14 -5.00
CA GLU A 546 -55.79 -7.20 -4.97
C GLU A 546 -56.18 -7.51 -6.41
N LYS A 547 -56.03 -8.78 -6.82
CA LYS A 547 -56.63 -9.24 -8.08
C LYS A 547 -58.13 -9.00 -7.94
N VAL A 548 -58.66 -8.05 -8.69
CA VAL A 548 -60.08 -7.99 -8.99
C VAL A 548 -60.40 -9.31 -9.68
N VAL A 549 -61.00 -10.24 -8.93
CA VAL A 549 -61.61 -11.42 -9.50
C VAL A 549 -62.87 -10.90 -10.20
N GLU A 550 -62.79 -10.67 -11.50
CA GLU A 550 -63.99 -10.57 -12.32
C GLU A 550 -64.68 -11.93 -12.25
N ASP A 551 -65.77 -12.01 -11.49
CA ASP A 551 -66.77 -13.07 -11.59
C ASP A 551 -67.35 -13.01 -13.02
N THR A 552 -66.71 -13.71 -13.95
CA THR A 552 -67.36 -14.02 -15.22
C THR A 552 -68.41 -15.08 -14.95
N GLU A 553 -69.66 -14.63 -14.87
CA GLU A 553 -70.86 -15.45 -14.94
C GLU A 553 -70.73 -16.52 -16.01
N ASN A 554 -70.76 -17.77 -15.55
CA ASN A 554 -70.76 -18.96 -16.37
C ASN A 554 -72.15 -19.08 -17.04
N THR A 555 -72.36 -18.37 -18.14
CA THR A 555 -73.46 -18.64 -19.08
C THR A 555 -73.08 -19.87 -19.91
N GLY A 556 -73.87 -20.93 -19.75
CA GLY A 556 -73.47 -22.29 -20.09
C GLY A 556 -73.44 -22.68 -21.57
N ARG A 557 -73.07 -23.95 -21.79
CA ARG A 557 -73.81 -24.88 -22.66
C ARG A 557 -73.28 -26.30 -22.50
N LEU A 558 -74.23 -27.22 -22.31
CA LEU A 558 -74.07 -28.65 -22.54
C LEU A 558 -73.48 -28.92 -23.93
N PHE A 559 -72.52 -29.84 -24.02
CA PHE A 559 -72.58 -31.06 -24.84
C PHE A 559 -71.61 -32.11 -24.30
#